data_AF-A0A849D9N8-F1
#
_entry.id   AF-A0A849D9N8-F1
#
_cell.length_a   1.000
_cell.length_b   1.000
_cell.length_c   1.000
_cell.angle_alpha   90.00
_cell.angle_beta   90.00
_cell.angle_gamma   90.00
#
_symmetry.space_group_name_H-M   'P 1'
#
loop_
_entity.id
_entity.type
_entity.pdbx_description
1 polymer ?
#
loop_
_entity_poly.entity_id
_entity_poly.type
_entity_poly.pdbx_seq_one_letter_code
_entity_poly.pdbx_strand_id
1 'polypeptide(L)'
;GFNQVIARNNFISDNDDDFEFQYGTSELQPDTRHPDFAADYTPSGANIYQSNWIMNEMLVKDDPRIRYYFYRQVDATPGADAPPDEETLACSLEVPPLHWTDGGFTIYCSVPNGYWGRSHGNDQGTPPDNFTRTAVGVYPAGGRFDDSSFDVVGLGLGGAGAGIEPIILASYVDFWRGDMAASDADKATFLRAGLEKHIEKVQGFGALDANADLSEEPDAAEVTAYIDGVIADFNAASGDDKENIFAEQYWITLYGGAAESYNYYRKTGYPSTLIPNWELDPGPFPRTFLFPQNEVITNPNLSQRTDLTTQVFWDTNPASPTFPPAN
;
A
#
# COMPACT_ATOMS: atom_id res chain seq x y z
N GLY A 1 5.17 -24.47 -16.07
CA GLY A 1 4.06 -23.64 -15.57
C GLY A 1 4.03 -23.66 -14.06
N PHE A 2 3.32 -22.73 -13.40
CA PHE A 2 3.33 -22.57 -11.94
C PHE A 2 3.05 -23.86 -11.15
N ASN A 3 2.07 -24.67 -11.58
CA ASN A 3 1.76 -25.97 -10.94
C ASN A 3 2.95 -26.93 -10.89
N GLN A 4 3.89 -26.87 -11.85
CA GLN A 4 5.10 -27.69 -11.81
C GLN A 4 6.13 -27.16 -10.81
N VAL A 5 6.15 -25.85 -10.56
CA VAL A 5 7.02 -25.22 -9.54
C VAL A 5 6.52 -25.62 -8.15
N ILE A 6 5.21 -25.50 -7.90
CA ILE A 6 4.57 -25.93 -6.65
C ILE A 6 4.77 -27.43 -6.41
N ALA A 7 4.54 -28.27 -7.41
CA ALA A 7 4.70 -29.73 -7.29
C ALA A 7 6.15 -30.16 -6.97
N ARG A 8 7.14 -29.32 -7.26
CA ARG A 8 8.56 -29.56 -6.95
C ARG A 8 8.99 -28.97 -5.61
N ASN A 9 8.11 -28.23 -4.93
CA ASN A 9 8.38 -27.51 -3.69
C ASN A 9 9.69 -26.69 -3.76
N ASN A 10 9.87 -25.98 -4.88
CA ASN A 10 11.07 -25.19 -5.16
C ASN A 10 10.67 -23.75 -5.52
N PHE A 11 10.24 -23.03 -4.49
CA PHE A 11 9.82 -21.63 -4.53
C PHE A 11 10.16 -20.98 -3.19
N ILE A 12 10.13 -19.65 -3.12
CA ILE A 12 10.32 -18.87 -1.89
C ILE A 12 9.21 -19.26 -0.92
N SER A 13 9.56 -20.01 0.13
CA SER A 13 8.59 -20.73 0.95
C SER A 13 8.49 -20.24 2.38
N ASP A 14 9.51 -19.51 2.85
CA ASP A 14 9.65 -18.93 4.17
C ASP A 14 10.25 -17.52 4.07
N ASN A 15 10.08 -16.69 5.11
CA ASN A 15 10.63 -15.34 5.14
C ASN A 15 12.17 -15.32 5.00
N ASP A 16 12.86 -16.39 5.41
CA ASP A 16 14.31 -16.56 5.18
C ASP A 16 14.70 -16.71 3.69
N ASP A 17 13.74 -17.09 2.83
CA ASP A 17 13.94 -17.27 1.39
C ASP A 17 13.64 -15.98 0.59
N ASP A 18 13.21 -14.90 1.26
CA ASP A 18 12.69 -13.70 0.61
C ASP A 18 13.69 -13.09 -0.37
N PHE A 19 13.20 -12.72 -1.56
CA PHE A 19 13.96 -11.94 -2.50
C PHE A 19 13.65 -10.46 -2.30
N GLU A 20 14.61 -9.75 -1.73
CA GLU A 20 14.52 -8.34 -1.39
C GLU A 20 15.89 -7.66 -1.53
N PHE A 21 15.88 -6.34 -1.63
CA PHE A 21 17.09 -5.54 -1.50
C PHE A 21 17.15 -4.91 -0.11
N GLN A 22 18.27 -5.05 0.59
CA GLN A 22 18.47 -4.47 1.92
C GLN A 22 19.21 -3.12 1.82
N TYR A 23 18.64 -2.09 2.44
CA TYR A 23 19.24 -0.76 2.53
C TYR A 23 20.13 -0.62 3.77
N GLY A 24 21.02 0.37 3.74
CA GLY A 24 21.89 0.77 4.86
C GLY A 24 21.39 2.03 5.56
N THR A 25 22.26 2.65 6.35
CA THR A 25 21.95 3.87 7.13
C THR A 25 22.78 5.09 6.75
N SER A 26 23.72 4.95 5.80
CA SER A 26 24.61 6.04 5.42
C SER A 26 23.94 7.02 4.47
N GLU A 27 23.83 8.28 4.88
CA GLU A 27 23.45 9.42 4.03
C GLU A 27 24.61 9.94 3.16
N LEU A 28 25.86 9.56 3.48
CA LEU A 28 27.03 9.97 2.71
C LEU A 28 27.02 9.31 1.33
N GLN A 29 27.54 10.00 0.31
CA GLN A 29 27.55 9.51 -1.06
C GLN A 29 28.43 8.25 -1.25
N PRO A 30 27.89 7.13 -1.78
CA PRO A 30 26.50 6.96 -2.23
C PRO A 30 25.53 6.80 -1.04
N ASP A 31 24.42 7.54 -1.05
CA ASP A 31 23.35 7.36 -0.06
C ASP A 31 22.83 5.93 -0.16
N THR A 32 22.85 5.23 0.97
CA THR A 32 22.48 3.81 1.07
C THR A 32 21.13 3.60 1.75
N ARG A 33 20.46 4.67 2.20
CA ARG A 33 19.18 4.59 2.90
C ARG A 33 18.05 4.21 1.95
N HIS A 34 16.97 3.68 2.49
CA HIS A 34 15.73 3.50 1.74
C HIS A 34 15.25 4.84 1.13
N PRO A 35 14.87 4.89 -0.16
CA PRO A 35 14.46 6.12 -0.83
C PRO A 35 13.29 6.84 -0.13
N ASP A 36 12.26 6.10 0.29
CA ASP A 36 11.13 6.70 1.01
C ASP A 36 11.54 7.28 2.37
N PHE A 37 12.48 6.64 3.07
CA PHE A 37 13.06 7.22 4.29
C PHE A 37 13.80 8.51 3.96
N ALA A 38 14.65 8.51 2.93
CA ALA A 38 15.39 9.70 2.52
C ALA A 38 14.46 10.84 2.07
N ALA A 39 13.28 10.52 1.55
CA ALA A 39 12.26 11.49 1.19
C ALA A 39 11.50 12.04 2.41
N ASP A 40 11.13 11.20 3.38
CA ASP A 40 10.30 11.62 4.51
C ASP A 40 11.07 12.12 5.74
N TYR A 41 12.27 11.60 5.99
CA TYR A 41 13.04 11.88 7.21
C TYR A 41 14.05 12.98 6.95
N THR A 42 13.54 14.17 6.63
CA THR A 42 14.35 15.35 6.26
C THR A 42 14.26 16.45 7.31
N PRO A 43 15.15 17.46 7.30
CA PRO A 43 15.00 18.67 8.13
C PRO A 43 13.72 19.48 7.83
N SER A 44 13.01 19.18 6.75
CA SER A 44 11.78 19.84 6.33
C SER A 44 10.53 18.96 6.53
N GLY A 45 10.65 17.82 7.23
CA GLY A 45 9.56 16.89 7.49
C GLY A 45 9.29 15.93 6.33
N ALA A 46 8.17 15.20 6.44
CA ALA A 46 7.74 14.19 5.47
C ALA A 46 7.45 14.81 4.10
N ASN A 47 7.70 14.11 2.99
CA ASN A 47 7.43 14.59 1.62
C ASN A 47 6.43 13.72 0.85
N ILE A 48 6.33 12.43 1.18
CA ILE A 48 5.45 11.48 0.51
C ILE A 48 4.06 11.56 1.15
N TYR A 49 3.03 11.61 0.31
CA TYR A 49 1.66 11.41 0.77
C TYR A 49 1.31 9.93 0.77
N GLN A 50 0.85 9.44 1.92
CA GLN A 50 0.31 8.10 2.04
C GLN A 50 -1.12 8.04 1.47
N SER A 51 -1.48 6.91 0.88
CA SER A 51 -2.82 6.72 0.32
C SER A 51 -3.87 6.67 1.45
N ASN A 52 -4.87 7.54 1.35
CA ASN A 52 -6.00 7.53 2.28
C ASN A 52 -6.75 6.19 2.28
N TRP A 53 -6.82 5.50 1.14
CA TRP A 53 -7.49 4.21 1.05
C TRP A 53 -6.83 3.16 1.95
N ILE A 54 -5.54 2.91 1.78
CA ILE A 54 -4.86 1.85 2.55
C ILE A 54 -4.82 2.17 4.04
N MET A 55 -4.59 3.44 4.41
CA MET A 55 -4.63 3.84 5.82
C MET A 55 -6.00 3.63 6.43
N ASN A 56 -7.07 4.00 5.71
CA ASN A 56 -8.43 3.75 6.19
C ASN A 56 -8.73 2.26 6.30
N GLU A 57 -8.42 1.47 5.26
CA GLU A 57 -8.67 0.03 5.25
C GLU A 57 -7.99 -0.66 6.44
N MET A 58 -6.74 -0.29 6.72
CA MET A 58 -6.01 -0.83 7.86
C MET A 58 -6.56 -0.32 9.19
N LEU A 59 -6.99 0.95 9.26
CA LEU A 59 -7.52 1.54 10.49
C LEU A 59 -8.86 0.93 10.88
N VAL A 60 -9.80 0.81 9.94
CA VAL A 60 -11.16 0.33 10.24
C VAL A 60 -11.23 -1.19 10.46
N LYS A 61 -10.20 -1.92 10.03
CA LYS A 61 -10.06 -3.37 10.21
C LYS A 61 -9.12 -3.74 11.37
N ASP A 62 -8.63 -2.75 12.12
CA ASP A 62 -7.66 -2.95 13.20
C ASP A 62 -6.46 -3.80 12.74
N ASP A 63 -5.91 -3.50 11.56
CA ASP A 63 -4.82 -4.26 10.98
C ASP A 63 -3.54 -4.12 11.81
N PRO A 64 -2.95 -5.23 12.29
CA PRO A 64 -1.79 -5.18 13.18
C PRO A 64 -0.55 -4.54 12.53
N ARG A 65 -0.53 -4.39 11.20
CA ARG A 65 0.60 -3.81 10.47
C ARG A 65 0.58 -2.28 10.44
N ILE A 66 -0.53 -1.63 10.80
CA ILE A 66 -0.74 -0.19 10.53
C ILE A 66 0.34 0.71 11.15
N ARG A 67 0.74 0.42 12.39
CA ARG A 67 1.76 1.16 13.14
C ARG A 67 3.19 0.96 12.63
N TYR A 68 3.40 -0.10 11.85
CA TYR A 68 4.67 -0.37 11.21
C TYR A 68 4.76 0.30 9.84
N TYR A 69 3.64 0.39 9.13
CA TYR A 69 3.57 1.00 7.79
C TYR A 69 3.62 2.51 7.83
N PHE A 70 3.00 3.11 8.84
CA PHE A 70 2.69 4.52 8.89
C PHE A 70 3.13 5.09 10.22
N TYR A 71 3.76 6.27 10.19
CA TYR A 71 4.11 7.02 11.39
C TYR A 71 3.28 8.31 11.45
N ARG A 72 2.53 8.48 12.53
CA ARG A 72 1.67 9.65 12.76
C ARG A 72 2.45 10.73 13.53
N GLN A 73 2.50 11.93 12.95
CA GLN A 73 3.15 13.09 13.58
C GLN A 73 2.19 13.93 14.45
N VAL A 74 0.90 13.61 14.43
CA VAL A 74 -0.17 14.27 15.20
C VAL A 74 -1.22 13.23 15.59
N ASP A 75 -2.02 13.54 16.60
CA ASP A 75 -3.08 12.65 17.14
C ASP A 75 -4.44 12.81 16.46
N ALA A 76 -4.62 13.85 15.66
CA ALA A 76 -5.88 14.16 14.98
C ALA A 76 -5.64 14.74 13.58
N THR A 77 -6.61 14.53 12.68
CA THR A 77 -6.59 14.97 11.29
C THR A 77 -7.66 16.04 11.03
N PRO A 78 -7.31 17.21 10.45
CA PRO A 78 -8.29 18.25 10.14
C PRO A 78 -9.45 17.75 9.27
N GLY A 79 -10.68 18.12 9.66
CA GLY A 79 -11.91 17.74 8.96
C GLY A 79 -12.39 16.30 9.21
N ALA A 80 -11.64 15.48 9.95
CA ALA A 80 -12.07 14.16 10.40
C ALA A 80 -12.42 14.18 11.89
N ASP A 81 -11.42 14.39 12.74
CA ASP A 81 -11.51 14.40 14.21
C ASP A 81 -10.92 15.66 14.86
N ALA A 82 -10.40 16.59 14.04
CA ALA A 82 -10.07 17.96 14.41
C ALA A 82 -10.87 18.97 13.55
N PRO A 83 -11.01 20.25 13.98
CA PRO A 83 -11.58 21.29 13.14
C PRO A 83 -10.89 21.35 11.77
N PRO A 84 -11.64 21.60 10.68
CA PRO A 84 -11.04 21.72 9.35
C PRO A 84 -10.10 22.93 9.29
N ASP A 85 -9.08 22.83 8.43
CA ASP A 85 -8.00 23.81 8.32
C ASP A 85 -7.62 24.02 6.84
N GLU A 86 -7.87 25.22 6.32
CA GLU A 86 -7.56 25.58 4.93
C GLU A 86 -6.06 25.67 4.66
N GLU A 87 -5.27 26.06 5.66
CA GLU A 87 -3.84 26.34 5.49
C GLU A 87 -3.05 25.06 5.34
N THR A 88 -3.41 24.04 6.12
CA THR A 88 -2.69 22.77 6.17
C THR A 88 -3.40 21.66 5.41
N LEU A 89 -4.73 21.65 5.30
CA LEU A 89 -5.49 20.64 4.57
C LEU A 89 -6.74 21.23 3.88
N ALA A 90 -6.55 21.93 2.77
CA ALA A 90 -7.63 22.63 2.06
C ALA A 90 -8.88 21.77 1.79
N CYS A 91 -8.72 20.50 1.38
CA CYS A 91 -9.86 19.62 1.13
C CYS A 91 -10.74 19.32 2.36
N SER A 92 -10.28 19.64 3.58
CA SER A 92 -11.04 19.42 4.82
C SER A 92 -12.27 20.31 4.93
N LEU A 93 -12.32 21.38 4.15
CA LEU A 93 -13.45 22.31 4.04
C LEU A 93 -14.37 22.01 2.85
N GLU A 94 -13.97 21.09 1.98
CA GLU A 94 -14.68 20.78 0.75
C GLU A 94 -15.76 19.73 0.97
N VAL A 95 -16.87 19.87 0.26
CA VAL A 95 -17.93 18.85 0.26
C VAL A 95 -17.55 17.77 -0.75
N PRO A 96 -17.54 16.48 -0.37
CA PRO A 96 -17.25 15.39 -1.30
C PRO A 96 -18.19 15.46 -2.53
N PRO A 97 -17.67 15.23 -3.76
CA PRO A 97 -18.47 15.16 -4.96
C PRO A 97 -19.57 14.10 -4.88
N LEU A 98 -20.66 14.29 -5.64
CA LEU A 98 -21.82 13.40 -5.59
C LEU A 98 -21.48 11.95 -5.96
N HIS A 99 -20.58 11.71 -6.93
CA HIS A 99 -20.17 10.34 -7.29
C HIS A 99 -19.42 9.62 -6.17
N TRP A 100 -18.78 10.38 -5.29
CA TRP A 100 -18.15 9.85 -4.09
C TRP A 100 -19.20 9.29 -3.13
N THR A 101 -20.22 10.10 -2.84
CA THR A 101 -21.29 9.72 -1.91
C THR A 101 -22.24 8.67 -2.49
N ASP A 102 -22.57 8.76 -3.78
CA ASP A 102 -23.43 7.79 -4.47
C ASP A 102 -22.73 6.42 -4.60
N GLY A 103 -21.40 6.42 -4.71
CA GLY A 103 -20.56 5.22 -4.69
C GLY A 103 -20.38 4.61 -3.29
N GLY A 104 -20.85 5.27 -2.23
CA GLY A 104 -20.73 4.79 -0.85
C GLY A 104 -19.34 4.93 -0.24
N PHE A 105 -18.46 5.75 -0.84
CA PHE A 105 -17.11 5.98 -0.31
C PHE A 105 -17.15 6.95 0.87
N THR A 106 -16.57 6.54 2.00
CA THR A 106 -16.63 7.28 3.27
C THR A 106 -15.43 8.18 3.53
N ILE A 107 -14.35 7.99 2.78
CA ILE A 107 -13.10 8.75 2.90
C ILE A 107 -12.90 9.58 1.66
N TYR A 108 -12.89 10.90 1.78
CA TYR A 108 -12.69 11.84 0.66
C TYR A 108 -11.41 12.65 0.79
N CYS A 109 -11.22 13.35 1.91
CA CYS A 109 -10.07 14.23 2.14
C CYS A 109 -9.05 13.62 3.10
N SER A 110 -9.51 13.02 4.19
CA SER A 110 -8.69 12.59 5.32
C SER A 110 -9.18 11.30 5.96
N VAL A 111 -8.27 10.64 6.67
CA VAL A 111 -8.54 9.53 7.59
C VAL A 111 -8.36 10.06 9.03
N PRO A 112 -9.22 9.70 10.00
CA PRO A 112 -9.11 10.18 11.37
C PRO A 112 -7.86 9.65 12.10
N ASN A 113 -7.71 9.99 13.37
CA ASN A 113 -6.71 9.46 14.30
C ASN A 113 -5.26 9.77 13.87
N GLY A 114 -5.04 10.95 13.28
CA GLY A 114 -3.72 11.39 12.82
C GLY A 114 -3.22 10.74 11.53
N TYR A 115 -4.04 9.90 10.87
CA TYR A 115 -3.71 9.32 9.57
C TYR A 115 -3.97 10.33 8.44
N TRP A 116 -3.03 11.24 8.28
CA TRP A 116 -3.13 12.33 7.33
C TRP A 116 -2.42 12.00 6.02
N GLY A 117 -3.20 11.63 5.01
CA GLY A 117 -2.73 11.25 3.68
C GLY A 117 -3.31 12.09 2.56
N ARG A 118 -3.40 11.50 1.38
CA ARG A 118 -4.01 12.11 0.20
C ARG A 118 -4.82 11.09 -0.60
N SER A 119 -5.94 11.56 -1.15
CA SER A 119 -6.81 10.76 -2.01
C SER A 119 -6.36 10.80 -3.46
N HIS A 120 -6.65 9.72 -4.19
CA HIS A 120 -6.32 9.61 -5.61
C HIS A 120 -7.01 10.71 -6.43
N GLY A 121 -6.26 11.33 -7.34
CA GLY A 121 -6.75 12.42 -8.18
C GLY A 121 -6.79 13.80 -7.52
N ASN A 122 -6.48 13.93 -6.23
CA ASN A 122 -6.37 15.25 -5.59
C ASN A 122 -5.15 16.01 -6.15
N ASP A 123 -5.43 17.05 -6.95
CA ASP A 123 -4.48 17.90 -7.64
C ASP A 123 -4.19 19.23 -6.92
N GLN A 124 -4.70 19.42 -5.70
CA GLN A 124 -4.41 20.59 -4.89
C GLN A 124 -2.91 20.71 -4.62
N GLY A 125 -2.42 21.94 -4.51
CA GLY A 125 -1.02 22.21 -4.15
C GLY A 125 -0.63 21.52 -2.83
N THR A 126 0.68 21.35 -2.61
CA THR A 126 1.20 20.85 -1.33
C THR A 126 1.21 21.98 -0.30
N PRO A 127 0.35 21.95 0.74
CA PRO A 127 0.40 22.89 1.87
C PRO A 127 1.62 22.64 2.77
N PRO A 128 1.91 23.52 3.75
CA PRO A 128 2.97 23.32 4.74
C PRO A 128 2.59 22.26 5.80
N ASP A 129 2.27 21.04 5.37
CA ASP A 129 1.81 19.91 6.20
C ASP A 129 2.90 18.87 6.51
N ASN A 130 4.16 19.14 6.13
CA ASN A 130 5.25 18.15 6.23
C ASN A 130 5.48 17.59 7.64
N PHE A 131 5.20 18.37 8.69
CA PHE A 131 5.35 17.97 10.09
C PHE A 131 4.06 17.49 10.75
N THR A 132 2.99 17.35 9.97
CA THR A 132 1.68 16.89 10.44
C THR A 132 1.15 15.72 9.63
N ARG A 133 1.51 15.59 8.35
CA ARG A 133 1.12 14.45 7.52
C ARG A 133 1.75 13.13 8.01
N THR A 134 1.11 12.01 7.70
CA THR A 134 1.65 10.68 7.95
C THR A 134 2.93 10.47 7.14
N ALA A 135 3.99 10.01 7.80
CA ALA A 135 5.24 9.60 7.16
C ALA A 135 5.26 8.08 6.94
N VAL A 136 6.15 7.61 6.06
CA VAL A 136 6.47 6.18 5.98
C VAL A 136 7.00 5.67 7.32
N GLY A 137 6.49 4.53 7.78
CA GLY A 137 6.85 3.92 9.04
C GLY A 137 8.14 3.09 8.98
N VAL A 138 8.33 2.26 10.01
CA VAL A 138 9.49 1.40 10.14
C VAL A 138 9.54 0.30 9.05
N TYR A 139 8.40 -0.21 8.59
CA TYR A 139 8.31 -1.08 7.43
C TYR A 139 7.74 -0.33 6.20
N PRO A 140 8.30 -0.52 5.00
CA PRO A 140 9.55 -1.22 4.71
C PRO A 140 10.77 -0.32 4.88
N ALA A 141 10.58 0.98 5.14
CA ALA A 141 11.59 2.00 4.89
C ALA A 141 12.66 2.18 5.99
N GLY A 142 12.46 1.60 7.18
CA GLY A 142 13.30 1.88 8.34
C GLY A 142 13.08 3.29 8.90
N GLY A 143 11.84 3.79 8.82
CA GLY A 143 11.37 4.98 9.53
C GLY A 143 11.12 4.73 11.01
N ARG A 144 10.28 5.56 11.63
CA ARG A 144 9.82 5.40 13.02
C ARG A 144 8.69 4.38 13.09
N PHE A 145 8.64 3.65 14.19
CA PHE A 145 7.45 2.90 14.57
C PHE A 145 6.43 3.87 15.20
N ASP A 146 5.15 3.71 14.90
CA ASP A 146 4.09 4.54 15.49
C ASP A 146 3.71 4.05 16.89
N ASP A 147 4.47 4.54 17.87
CA ASP A 147 4.24 4.35 19.30
C ASP A 147 3.29 5.39 19.91
N SER A 148 2.51 6.10 19.09
CA SER A 148 1.63 7.19 19.53
C SER A 148 2.36 8.35 20.23
N SER A 149 3.67 8.53 20.01
CA SER A 149 4.41 9.70 20.52
C SER A 149 4.02 11.00 19.82
N PHE A 150 3.52 10.92 18.59
CA PHE A 150 3.10 12.07 17.77
C PHE A 150 4.17 13.16 17.65
N ASP A 151 5.44 12.74 17.64
CA ASP A 151 6.56 13.64 17.41
C ASP A 151 6.83 13.78 15.91
N VAL A 152 7.59 14.82 15.54
CA VAL A 152 7.99 15.02 14.14
C VAL A 152 8.97 13.94 13.65
N VAL A 153 9.03 13.76 12.33
CA VAL A 153 10.13 13.04 11.67
C VAL A 153 11.36 13.93 11.52
N GLY A 154 12.51 13.31 11.26
CA GLY A 154 13.77 14.03 11.11
C GLY A 154 14.94 13.10 10.82
N LEU A 155 16.07 13.70 10.44
CA LEU A 155 17.28 12.97 10.04
C LEU A 155 17.71 11.96 11.12
N GLY A 156 17.83 10.70 10.72
CA GLY A 156 18.32 9.62 11.57
C GLY A 156 17.35 9.16 12.67
N LEU A 157 16.13 9.68 12.73
CA LEU A 157 15.09 9.13 13.60
C LEU A 157 14.58 7.80 13.05
N GLY A 158 14.05 6.94 13.93
CA GLY A 158 13.60 5.60 13.56
C GLY A 158 14.74 4.63 13.27
N GLY A 159 14.53 3.73 12.31
CA GLY A 159 15.54 2.78 11.80
C GLY A 159 16.62 3.38 10.88
N ALA A 160 16.70 4.72 10.79
CA ALA A 160 17.69 5.46 10.00
C ALA A 160 17.78 5.06 8.51
N GLY A 161 16.70 4.51 7.95
CA GLY A 161 16.63 4.09 6.55
C GLY A 161 17.12 2.67 6.27
N ALA A 162 17.42 1.86 7.30
CA ALA A 162 17.85 0.45 7.20
C ALA A 162 16.71 -0.51 6.80
N GLY A 163 15.91 -0.09 5.82
CA GLY A 163 14.75 -0.81 5.32
C GLY A 163 15.06 -1.84 4.24
N ILE A 164 14.02 -2.25 3.51
CA ILE A 164 14.10 -3.15 2.35
C ILE A 164 13.32 -2.62 1.16
N GLU A 165 13.69 -3.03 -0.05
CA GLU A 165 12.78 -3.05 -1.21
C GLU A 165 12.25 -4.48 -1.37
N PRO A 166 10.97 -4.74 -1.09
CA PRO A 166 10.36 -6.04 -1.35
C PRO A 166 10.31 -6.33 -2.86
N ILE A 167 10.87 -7.45 -3.32
CA ILE A 167 10.81 -7.86 -4.73
C ILE A 167 9.87 -9.06 -4.89
N ILE A 168 10.17 -10.18 -4.23
CA ILE A 168 9.29 -11.35 -4.13
C ILE A 168 9.42 -11.91 -2.71
N LEU A 169 8.36 -11.79 -1.91
CA LEU A 169 8.30 -12.32 -0.56
C LEU A 169 7.58 -13.68 -0.53
N ALA A 170 7.83 -14.49 0.49
CA ALA A 170 7.15 -15.75 0.75
C ALA A 170 5.64 -15.55 0.91
N SER A 171 5.24 -14.45 1.54
CA SER A 171 3.84 -14.04 1.62
C SER A 171 3.24 -13.81 0.23
N TYR A 172 3.95 -13.15 -0.68
CA TYR A 172 3.48 -12.89 -2.05
C TYR A 172 3.26 -14.22 -2.78
N VAL A 173 4.17 -15.18 -2.59
CA VAL A 173 4.04 -16.52 -3.19
C VAL A 173 2.81 -17.24 -2.65
N ASP A 174 2.48 -17.15 -1.36
CA ASP A 174 1.23 -17.71 -0.84
C ASP A 174 -0.01 -17.00 -1.40
N PHE A 175 -0.01 -15.67 -1.53
CA PHE A 175 -1.09 -14.99 -2.25
C PHE A 175 -1.19 -15.45 -3.71
N TRP A 176 -0.09 -15.69 -4.42
CA TRP A 176 -0.17 -16.27 -5.77
C TRP A 176 -0.77 -17.68 -5.77
N ARG A 177 -0.42 -18.51 -4.79
CA ARG A 177 -1.02 -19.85 -4.62
C ARG A 177 -2.52 -19.76 -4.31
N GLY A 178 -2.93 -18.77 -3.52
CA GLY A 178 -4.33 -18.46 -3.23
C GLY A 178 -5.11 -18.04 -4.48
N ASP A 179 -4.57 -17.13 -5.28
CA ASP A 179 -5.18 -16.68 -6.54
C ASP A 179 -5.37 -17.83 -7.55
N MET A 180 -4.49 -18.83 -7.53
CA MET A 180 -4.54 -20.00 -8.40
C MET A 180 -5.16 -21.25 -7.74
N ALA A 181 -5.71 -21.12 -6.54
CA ALA A 181 -6.25 -22.24 -5.78
C ALA A 181 -7.41 -22.93 -6.51
N ALA A 182 -7.52 -24.25 -6.35
CA ALA A 182 -8.59 -25.03 -7.00
C ALA A 182 -9.93 -24.98 -6.24
N SER A 183 -9.92 -24.47 -5.00
CA SER A 183 -11.09 -24.36 -4.15
C SER A 183 -10.97 -23.17 -3.21
N ASP A 184 -12.10 -22.65 -2.75
CA ASP A 184 -12.14 -21.60 -1.73
C ASP A 184 -11.43 -22.02 -0.44
N ALA A 185 -11.48 -23.30 -0.08
CA ALA A 185 -10.81 -23.81 1.12
C ALA A 185 -9.28 -23.74 0.99
N ASP A 186 -8.75 -24.06 -0.18
CA ASP A 186 -7.32 -23.91 -0.48
C ASP A 186 -6.94 -22.44 -0.54
N LYS A 187 -7.77 -21.57 -1.13
CA LYS A 187 -7.55 -20.12 -1.18
C LYS A 187 -7.49 -19.52 0.23
N ALA A 188 -8.41 -19.89 1.11
CA ALA A 188 -8.39 -19.48 2.52
C ALA A 188 -7.13 -19.95 3.26
N THR A 189 -6.67 -21.17 2.97
CA THR A 189 -5.42 -21.70 3.55
C THR A 189 -4.21 -20.85 3.14
N PHE A 190 -4.12 -20.48 1.86
CA PHE A 190 -3.02 -19.65 1.38
C PHE A 190 -3.14 -18.17 1.77
N LEU A 191 -4.36 -17.63 1.86
CA LEU A 191 -4.61 -16.31 2.43
C LEU A 191 -4.07 -16.24 3.87
N ARG A 192 -4.37 -17.24 4.70
CA ARG A 192 -3.85 -17.34 6.07
C ARG A 192 -2.32 -17.38 6.09
N ALA A 193 -1.72 -18.29 5.32
CA ALA A 193 -0.27 -18.44 5.30
C ALA A 193 0.44 -17.16 4.83
N GLY A 194 -0.12 -16.46 3.84
CA GLY A 194 0.38 -15.17 3.37
C GLY A 194 0.33 -14.09 4.44
N LEU A 195 -0.78 -14.02 5.20
CA LEU A 195 -0.94 -13.07 6.31
C LEU A 195 0.00 -13.37 7.47
N GLU A 196 0.09 -14.63 7.91
CA GLU A 196 0.97 -15.05 9.01
C GLU A 196 2.42 -14.66 8.72
N LYS A 197 2.93 -15.00 7.53
CA LYS A 197 4.30 -14.68 7.12
C LYS A 197 4.55 -13.18 6.99
N HIS A 198 3.60 -12.47 6.39
CA HIS A 198 3.78 -11.03 6.15
C HIS A 198 3.72 -10.23 7.46
N ILE A 199 2.77 -10.53 8.34
CA ILE A 199 2.67 -9.88 9.64
C ILE A 199 3.93 -10.18 10.47
N GLU A 200 4.40 -11.43 10.52
CA GLU A 200 5.65 -11.77 11.19
C GLU A 200 6.84 -10.94 10.67
N LYS A 201 6.98 -10.84 9.33
CA LYS A 201 8.03 -10.04 8.71
C LYS A 201 7.94 -8.58 9.14
N VAL A 202 6.75 -7.98 9.05
CA VAL A 202 6.51 -6.57 9.39
C VAL A 202 6.81 -6.28 10.85
N GLN A 203 6.36 -7.14 11.77
CA GLN A 203 6.64 -6.98 13.20
C GLN A 203 8.13 -7.01 13.49
N GLY A 204 8.90 -7.83 12.75
CA GLY A 204 10.36 -7.87 12.83
C GLY A 204 11.05 -6.52 12.59
N PHE A 205 10.42 -5.58 11.88
CA PHE A 205 10.98 -4.26 11.60
C PHE A 205 10.89 -3.31 12.81
N GLY A 206 9.97 -3.54 13.76
CA GLY A 206 9.87 -2.71 14.98
C GLY A 206 11.21 -2.56 15.71
N ALA A 207 12.03 -3.62 15.70
CA ALA A 207 13.36 -3.62 16.31
C ALA A 207 14.39 -2.67 15.66
N LEU A 208 14.12 -2.15 14.45
CA LEU A 208 14.99 -1.16 13.81
C LEU A 208 14.90 0.21 14.50
N ASP A 209 13.75 0.56 15.09
CA ASP A 209 13.58 1.79 15.85
C ASP A 209 13.87 1.56 17.34
N ALA A 210 15.14 1.71 17.72
CA ALA A 210 15.58 1.47 19.10
C ALA A 210 15.02 2.47 20.14
N ASN A 211 14.37 3.55 19.71
CA ASN A 211 13.79 4.56 20.60
C ASN A 211 12.27 4.46 20.73
N ALA A 212 11.62 3.61 19.94
CA ALA A 212 10.17 3.43 19.98
C ALA A 212 9.70 2.74 21.28
N ASP A 213 8.52 3.13 21.76
CA ASP A 213 7.79 2.36 22.77
C ASP A 213 7.05 1.19 22.11
N LEU A 214 7.70 0.02 22.09
CA LEU A 214 7.14 -1.22 21.55
C LEU A 214 6.03 -1.84 22.43
N SER A 215 5.61 -1.20 23.53
CA SER A 215 4.41 -1.63 24.25
C SER A 215 3.11 -1.38 23.48
N GLU A 216 3.18 -0.55 22.43
CA GLU A 216 2.08 -0.29 21.49
C GLU A 216 2.02 -1.31 20.33
N GLU A 217 2.93 -2.30 20.28
CA GLU A 217 2.86 -3.40 19.31
C GLU A 217 1.62 -4.27 19.57
N PRO A 218 0.93 -4.75 18.52
CA PRO A 218 -0.16 -5.67 18.69
C PRO A 218 0.35 -6.98 19.30
N ASP A 219 -0.36 -7.47 20.31
CA ASP A 219 0.00 -8.73 20.94
C ASP A 219 -0.34 -9.94 20.06
N ALA A 220 0.19 -11.11 20.42
CA ALA A 220 -0.04 -12.33 19.64
C ALA A 220 -1.52 -12.74 19.55
N ALA A 221 -2.35 -12.37 20.53
CA ALA A 221 -3.77 -12.66 20.52
C ALA A 221 -4.51 -11.70 19.57
N GLU A 222 -4.14 -10.43 19.53
CA GLU A 222 -4.67 -9.45 18.57
C GLU A 222 -4.33 -9.84 17.13
N VAL A 223 -3.06 -10.22 16.87
CA VAL A 223 -2.63 -10.73 15.55
C VAL A 223 -3.43 -11.97 15.15
N THR A 224 -3.58 -12.94 16.06
CA THR A 224 -4.35 -14.17 15.79
C THR A 224 -5.81 -13.84 15.51
N ALA A 225 -6.42 -12.96 16.31
CA ALA A 225 -7.82 -12.56 16.15
C ALA A 225 -8.06 -11.84 14.82
N TYR A 226 -7.15 -10.98 14.40
CA TYR A 226 -7.19 -10.32 13.10
C TYR A 226 -7.19 -11.33 11.96
N ILE A 227 -6.20 -12.24 11.93
CA ILE A 227 -6.08 -13.25 10.87
C ILE A 227 -7.31 -14.17 10.87
N ASP A 228 -7.76 -14.62 12.04
CA ASP A 228 -8.95 -15.46 12.17
C ASP A 228 -10.22 -14.74 11.69
N GLY A 229 -10.36 -13.45 11.98
CA GLY A 229 -11.44 -12.59 11.50
C GLY A 229 -11.46 -12.51 9.97
N VAL A 230 -10.32 -12.17 9.36
CA VAL A 230 -10.18 -12.10 7.89
C VAL A 230 -10.54 -13.43 7.23
N ILE A 231 -10.10 -14.56 7.79
CA ILE A 231 -10.43 -15.88 7.26
C ILE A 231 -11.90 -16.24 7.48
N ALA A 232 -12.51 -15.83 8.58
CA ALA A 232 -13.94 -16.01 8.82
C ALA A 232 -14.77 -15.22 7.80
N ASP A 233 -14.42 -13.95 7.57
CA ASP A 233 -15.08 -13.08 6.59
C ASP A 233 -14.93 -13.65 5.17
N PHE A 234 -13.73 -14.07 4.79
CA PHE A 234 -13.48 -14.71 3.50
C PHE A 234 -14.33 -15.98 3.29
N ASN A 235 -14.47 -16.80 4.33
CA ASN A 235 -15.27 -18.03 4.27
C ASN A 235 -16.79 -17.75 4.23
N ALA A 236 -17.24 -16.67 4.87
CA ALA A 236 -18.64 -16.25 4.90
C ALA A 236 -19.07 -15.53 3.62
N ALA A 237 -18.13 -14.85 2.94
CA ALA A 237 -18.38 -14.12 1.71
C ALA A 237 -18.62 -15.06 0.50
N SER A 238 -19.13 -14.48 -0.59
CA SER A 238 -19.37 -15.17 -1.86
C SER A 238 -19.20 -14.23 -3.04
N GLY A 239 -18.88 -14.77 -4.22
CA GLY A 239 -18.72 -13.96 -5.44
C GLY A 239 -17.67 -12.86 -5.27
N ASP A 240 -18.01 -11.66 -5.72
CA ASP A 240 -17.10 -10.51 -5.77
C ASP A 240 -16.63 -10.05 -4.38
N ASP A 241 -17.48 -10.18 -3.35
CA ASP A 241 -17.11 -9.83 -1.96
C ASP A 241 -15.93 -10.68 -1.45
N LYS A 242 -15.89 -11.96 -1.86
CA LYS A 242 -14.80 -12.87 -1.49
C LYS A 242 -13.49 -12.47 -2.16
N GLU A 243 -13.56 -12.08 -3.43
CA GLU A 243 -12.39 -11.60 -4.17
C GLU A 243 -11.89 -10.26 -3.64
N ASN A 244 -12.79 -9.37 -3.20
CA ASN A 244 -12.44 -8.14 -2.51
C ASN A 244 -11.64 -8.40 -1.24
N ILE A 245 -12.13 -9.26 -0.35
CA ILE A 245 -11.41 -9.57 0.91
C ILE A 245 -9.99 -10.08 0.60
N PHE A 246 -9.85 -10.99 -0.35
CA PHE A 246 -8.55 -11.51 -0.75
C PHE A 246 -7.64 -10.42 -1.34
N ALA A 247 -8.19 -9.61 -2.26
CA ALA A 247 -7.45 -8.56 -2.95
C ALA A 247 -7.02 -7.43 -2.01
N GLU A 248 -7.86 -7.02 -1.07
CA GLU A 248 -7.53 -6.01 -0.05
C GLU A 248 -6.34 -6.46 0.79
N GLN A 249 -6.37 -7.70 1.28
CA GLN A 249 -5.27 -8.27 2.06
C GLN A 249 -3.99 -8.41 1.26
N TYR A 250 -4.11 -8.76 -0.03
CA TYR A 250 -2.95 -8.83 -0.90
C TYR A 250 -2.37 -7.43 -1.18
N TRP A 251 -3.21 -6.43 -1.43
CA TRP A 251 -2.78 -5.04 -1.63
C TRP A 251 -2.10 -4.46 -0.39
N ILE A 252 -2.62 -4.73 0.81
CA ILE A 252 -1.95 -4.33 2.06
C ILE A 252 -0.58 -5.02 2.16
N THR A 253 -0.52 -6.32 1.85
CA THR A 253 0.73 -7.10 1.84
C THR A 253 1.76 -6.56 0.85
N LEU A 254 1.32 -6.00 -0.29
CA LEU A 254 2.17 -5.44 -1.35
C LEU A 254 2.72 -4.03 -1.05
N TYR A 255 2.46 -3.44 0.12
CA TYR A 255 3.05 -2.15 0.50
C TYR A 255 4.59 -2.23 0.47
N GLY A 256 5.22 -1.26 -0.21
CA GLY A 256 6.65 -1.29 -0.55
C GLY A 256 6.99 -1.99 -1.88
N GLY A 257 6.17 -2.91 -2.38
CA GLY A 257 6.38 -3.68 -3.62
C GLY A 257 5.37 -3.37 -4.74
N ALA A 258 5.06 -2.09 -4.95
CA ALA A 258 3.86 -1.63 -5.68
C ALA A 258 3.77 -2.00 -7.18
N ALA A 259 4.84 -2.48 -7.81
CA ALA A 259 4.78 -2.92 -9.21
C ALA A 259 3.76 -4.04 -9.42
N GLU A 260 3.59 -4.92 -8.43
CA GLU A 260 2.69 -6.05 -8.51
C GLU A 260 1.22 -5.65 -8.30
N SER A 261 0.92 -4.64 -7.48
CA SER A 261 -0.46 -4.20 -7.26
C SER A 261 -1.08 -3.63 -8.54
N TYR A 262 -0.30 -2.88 -9.33
CA TYR A 262 -0.74 -2.39 -10.64
C TYR A 262 -1.01 -3.53 -11.64
N ASN A 263 -0.20 -4.58 -11.63
CA ASN A 263 -0.43 -5.76 -12.49
C ASN A 263 -1.64 -6.55 -12.04
N TYR A 264 -1.75 -6.80 -10.72
CA TYR A 264 -2.87 -7.49 -10.12
C TYR A 264 -4.19 -6.78 -10.44
N TYR A 265 -4.23 -5.45 -10.29
CA TYR A 265 -5.42 -4.66 -10.62
C TYR A 265 -5.82 -4.77 -12.09
N ARG A 266 -4.86 -4.67 -13.02
CA ARG A 266 -5.12 -4.85 -14.46
C ARG A 266 -5.57 -6.27 -14.81
N LYS A 267 -5.20 -7.26 -14.01
CA LYS A 267 -5.57 -8.66 -14.19
C LYS A 267 -6.96 -8.96 -13.62
N THR A 268 -7.29 -8.44 -12.44
CA THR A 268 -8.47 -8.87 -11.66
C THR A 268 -9.55 -7.81 -11.54
N GLY A 269 -9.18 -6.52 -11.55
CA GLY A 269 -10.08 -5.41 -11.25
C GLY A 269 -10.35 -5.23 -9.76
N TYR A 270 -9.66 -5.99 -8.91
CA TYR A 270 -9.84 -6.00 -7.46
C TYR A 270 -8.63 -5.42 -6.72
N PRO A 271 -8.86 -4.74 -5.58
CA PRO A 271 -10.16 -4.59 -4.92
C PRO A 271 -11.02 -3.51 -5.58
N SER A 272 -12.34 -3.67 -5.53
CA SER A 272 -13.30 -2.67 -6.01
C SER A 272 -13.53 -1.55 -4.99
N THR A 273 -12.93 -1.66 -3.80
CA THR A 273 -13.02 -0.68 -2.71
C THR A 273 -12.01 0.46 -2.82
N LEU A 274 -11.09 0.41 -3.81
CA LEU A 274 -10.19 1.54 -4.10
C LEU A 274 -11.02 2.81 -4.28
N ILE A 275 -10.59 3.89 -3.61
CA ILE A 275 -11.25 5.18 -3.74
C ILE A 275 -11.23 5.66 -5.20
N PRO A 276 -12.33 6.26 -5.70
CA PRO A 276 -12.40 6.72 -7.07
C PRO A 276 -11.50 7.95 -7.26
N ASN A 277 -11.30 8.36 -8.51
CA ASN A 277 -10.69 9.66 -8.76
C ASN A 277 -11.56 10.80 -8.22
N TRP A 278 -10.91 11.88 -7.81
CA TRP A 278 -11.56 13.14 -7.45
C TRP A 278 -12.39 13.73 -8.59
N GLU A 279 -11.88 13.68 -9.82
CA GLU A 279 -12.62 14.05 -11.02
C GLU A 279 -13.65 12.97 -11.37
N LEU A 280 -14.86 13.39 -11.75
CA LEU A 280 -15.94 12.47 -12.12
C LEU A 280 -15.58 11.61 -13.34
N ASP A 281 -14.87 12.21 -14.30
CA ASP A 281 -14.52 11.60 -15.58
C ASP A 281 -13.01 11.75 -15.83
N PRO A 282 -12.14 11.03 -15.10
CA PRO A 282 -10.68 11.19 -15.18
C PRO A 282 -10.06 10.65 -16.48
N GLY A 283 -10.90 10.14 -17.40
CA GLY A 283 -10.47 9.38 -18.57
C GLY A 283 -10.16 7.93 -18.21
N PRO A 284 -9.77 7.08 -19.18
CA PRO A 284 -9.62 5.64 -18.97
C PRO A 284 -8.36 5.27 -18.16
N PHE A 285 -8.47 4.23 -17.34
CA PHE A 285 -7.33 3.70 -16.56
C PHE A 285 -6.17 3.28 -17.48
N PRO A 286 -4.93 3.76 -17.24
CA PRO A 286 -3.77 3.35 -18.00
C PRO A 286 -3.53 1.84 -17.94
N ARG A 287 -3.55 1.17 -19.09
CA ARG A 287 -3.26 -0.25 -19.28
C ARG A 287 -1.85 -0.51 -19.77
N THR A 288 -1.15 0.50 -20.27
CA THR A 288 0.25 0.45 -20.72
C THR A 288 0.97 1.78 -20.52
N PHE A 289 2.29 1.78 -20.73
CA PHE A 289 3.14 2.98 -20.73
C PHE A 289 3.65 3.29 -22.14
N LEU A 290 3.96 4.57 -22.38
CA LEU A 290 4.71 4.99 -23.57
C LEU A 290 6.12 4.41 -23.54
N PHE A 291 6.70 4.20 -24.73
CA PHE A 291 8.11 3.84 -24.81
C PHE A 291 8.98 5.04 -24.43
N PRO A 292 10.14 4.83 -23.78
CA PRO A 292 11.10 5.90 -23.53
C PRO A 292 11.43 6.63 -24.82
N GLN A 293 11.37 7.97 -24.79
CA GLN A 293 11.53 8.77 -26.01
C GLN A 293 12.87 8.52 -26.71
N ASN A 294 13.94 8.27 -25.95
CA ASN A 294 15.26 7.96 -26.50
C ASN A 294 15.27 6.63 -27.27
N GLU A 295 14.51 5.62 -26.85
CA GLU A 295 14.42 4.34 -27.57
C GLU A 295 13.73 4.54 -28.92
N VAL A 296 12.63 5.30 -28.97
CA VAL A 296 11.92 5.59 -30.23
C VAL A 296 12.80 6.37 -31.21
N ILE A 297 13.59 7.32 -30.72
CA ILE A 297 14.47 8.14 -31.58
C ILE A 297 15.64 7.31 -32.13
N THR A 298 16.24 6.45 -31.30
CA THR A 298 17.48 5.74 -31.65
C THR A 298 17.25 4.39 -32.32
N ASN A 299 16.05 3.80 -32.17
CA ASN A 299 15.69 2.53 -32.79
C ASN A 299 14.66 2.74 -33.92
N PRO A 300 15.08 2.74 -35.20
CA PRO A 300 14.18 2.98 -36.33
C PRO A 300 13.14 1.88 -36.55
N ASN A 301 13.26 0.74 -35.85
CA ASN A 301 12.28 -0.34 -35.91
C ASN A 301 11.16 -0.20 -34.86
N LEU A 302 11.24 0.81 -33.98
CA LEU A 302 10.28 1.05 -32.92
C LEU A 302 9.42 2.26 -33.26
N SER A 303 8.11 2.08 -33.22
CA SER A 303 7.14 3.19 -33.29
C SER A 303 6.61 3.50 -31.90
N GLN A 304 6.43 4.79 -31.60
CA GLN A 304 5.83 5.22 -30.33
C GLN A 304 4.38 4.76 -30.23
N ARG A 305 3.94 4.46 -29.01
CA ARG A 305 2.53 4.21 -28.68
C ARG A 305 1.76 5.53 -28.67
N THR A 306 0.52 5.50 -29.12
CA THR A 306 -0.32 6.71 -29.22
C THR A 306 -1.26 6.91 -28.04
N ASP A 307 -1.37 5.92 -27.16
CA ASP A 307 -2.28 5.89 -26.02
C ASP A 307 -1.66 5.09 -24.86
N LEU A 308 -2.34 5.15 -23.73
CA LEU A 308 -2.04 4.38 -22.52
C LEU A 308 -3.05 3.24 -22.30
N THR A 309 -4.06 3.08 -23.16
CA THR A 309 -5.21 2.18 -22.91
C THR A 309 -5.11 0.86 -23.65
N THR A 310 -4.22 0.77 -24.63
CA THR A 310 -3.92 -0.48 -25.33
C THR A 310 -3.51 -1.55 -24.32
N GLN A 311 -4.15 -2.72 -24.38
CA GLN A 311 -3.88 -3.83 -23.49
C GLN A 311 -2.60 -4.57 -23.85
N VAL A 312 -1.88 -5.08 -22.85
CA VAL A 312 -0.75 -5.99 -23.05
C VAL A 312 -1.22 -7.40 -23.34
N PHE A 313 -0.32 -8.27 -23.83
CA PHE A 313 -0.70 -9.60 -24.34
C PHE A 313 -1.42 -10.51 -23.33
N TRP A 314 -1.18 -10.33 -22.02
CA TRP A 314 -1.83 -11.10 -20.95
C TRP A 314 -3.10 -10.46 -20.42
N ASP A 315 -3.35 -9.20 -20.78
CA ASP A 315 -4.49 -8.43 -20.35
C ASP A 315 -5.67 -8.70 -21.30
N THR A 316 -6.54 -9.63 -20.91
CA THR A 316 -7.69 -10.08 -21.70
C THR A 316 -9.03 -9.54 -21.18
N ASN A 317 -8.98 -8.54 -20.30
CA ASN A 317 -10.19 -7.97 -19.70
C ASN A 317 -10.96 -7.07 -20.68
N PRO A 318 -12.20 -6.67 -20.38
CA PRO A 318 -12.89 -5.65 -21.16
C PRO A 318 -12.09 -4.34 -21.26
N ALA A 319 -12.33 -3.57 -22.32
CA ALA A 319 -11.78 -2.23 -22.46
C ALA A 319 -12.50 -1.23 -21.54
N SER A 320 -11.86 -0.10 -21.24
CA SER A 320 -12.50 1.01 -20.53
C SER A 320 -13.73 1.53 -21.29
N PRO A 321 -14.77 2.05 -20.59
CA PRO A 321 -14.82 2.29 -19.14
C PRO A 321 -15.25 1.07 -18.31
N THR A 322 -15.46 -0.10 -18.92
CA THR A 322 -16.02 -1.27 -18.21
C THR A 322 -15.03 -1.91 -17.23
N PHE A 323 -13.72 -1.76 -17.46
CA PHE A 323 -12.68 -2.33 -16.60
C PHE A 323 -11.40 -1.48 -16.63
N PRO A 324 -10.65 -1.40 -15.50
CA PRO A 324 -11.06 -1.85 -14.16
C PRO A 324 -12.17 -0.96 -13.57
N PRO A 325 -12.91 -1.44 -12.55
CA PRO A 325 -14.11 -0.76 -12.03
C PRO A 325 -13.81 0.53 -11.24
N ALA A 326 -12.63 0.64 -10.60
CA ALA A 326 -12.21 1.87 -9.94
C ALA A 326 -11.26 2.62 -10.88
N ASN A 327 -11.77 3.71 -11.43
CA ASN A 327 -11.01 4.72 -12.14
C ASN A 327 -11.78 6.04 -12.09
#